data_AF-A0A0F3GNJ8-F1
#
_entry.id   AF-A0A0F3GNJ8-F1
#
_cell.length_a   1.000
_cell.length_b   1.000
_cell.length_c   1.000
_cell.angle_alpha   90.00
_cell.angle_beta   90.00
_cell.angle_gamma   90.00
#
_symmetry.space_group_name_H-M   'P 1'
#
loop_
_entity.id
_entity.type
_entity.pdbx_description
1 polymer ?
#
loop_
_entity_poly.entity_id
_entity_poly.type
_entity_poly.pdbx_seq_one_letter_code
_entity_poly.pdbx_strand_id
1 'polypeptide(L)'
;GGAFNYVKFLNSINYLGPNDWRVPEIEELVSLCNKGGSTATASSTYCNGTAVNAGKWLEYQGFINVKQYYWSSGEVPAEIFGNPKDKVVIVIMNDGQIAISSKKCDYCYVWPVR
;
A
#
# COMPACT_ATOMS: atom_id res chain seq x y z
N GLY A 1 -9.44 2.26 -12.31
CA GLY A 1 -9.92 2.18 -10.91
C GLY A 1 -9.72 3.52 -10.24
N GLY A 2 -10.28 3.73 -9.05
CA GLY A 2 -10.20 5.00 -8.31
C GLY A 2 -8.76 5.51 -8.12
N ALA A 3 -7.82 4.61 -7.85
CA ALA A 3 -6.41 4.95 -7.60
C ALA A 3 -5.75 5.72 -8.76
N PHE A 4 -5.84 5.20 -9.99
CA PHE A 4 -5.26 5.88 -11.16
C PHE A 4 -5.97 7.20 -11.49
N ASN A 5 -7.28 7.30 -11.24
CA ASN A 5 -8.01 8.55 -11.46
C ASN A 5 -7.56 9.63 -10.47
N TYR A 6 -7.32 9.25 -9.22
CA TYR A 6 -6.80 10.15 -8.20
C TYR A 6 -5.41 10.69 -8.58
N VAL A 7 -4.49 9.82 -9.01
CA VAL A 7 -3.16 10.24 -9.48
C VAL A 7 -3.24 11.14 -10.72
N LYS A 8 -4.09 10.78 -11.71
CA LYS A 8 -4.32 11.64 -12.88
C LYS A 8 -4.82 13.02 -12.48
N PHE A 9 -5.69 13.10 -11.48
CA PHE A 9 -6.17 14.37 -10.96
C PHE A 9 -5.02 15.20 -10.34
N LEU A 10 -4.18 14.60 -9.48
CA LEU A 10 -3.02 15.29 -8.90
C LEU A 10 -2.10 15.87 -9.98
N ASN A 11 -1.83 15.10 -11.04
CA ASN A 11 -1.01 15.54 -12.16
C ASN A 11 -1.68 16.65 -12.96
N SER A 12 -3.00 16.58 -13.16
CA SER A 12 -3.75 17.61 -13.91
C SER A 12 -3.76 18.98 -13.24
N ILE A 13 -3.65 19.01 -11.90
CA ILE A 13 -3.62 20.24 -11.11
C ILE A 13 -2.20 20.65 -10.70
N ASN A 14 -1.18 19.92 -11.16
CA ASN A 14 0.21 20.12 -10.79
C ASN A 14 0.41 20.19 -9.26
N TYR A 15 -0.19 19.24 -8.55
CA TYR A 15 -0.25 19.24 -7.09
C TYR A 15 1.16 19.30 -6.48
N LEU A 16 1.41 20.32 -5.66
CA LEU A 16 2.71 20.64 -5.05
C LEU A 16 3.85 20.96 -6.04
N GLY A 17 3.55 21.18 -7.32
CA GLY A 17 4.52 21.60 -8.35
C GLY A 17 4.92 20.54 -9.38
N PRO A 18 4.96 19.23 -9.05
CA PRO A 18 5.15 18.15 -10.03
C PRO A 18 3.84 17.61 -10.64
N ASN A 19 3.98 17.01 -11.82
CA ASN A 19 2.90 16.36 -12.59
C ASN A 19 3.22 14.90 -12.97
N ASP A 20 4.19 14.30 -12.29
CA ASP A 20 4.70 12.94 -12.48
C ASP A 20 4.35 12.01 -11.31
N TRP A 21 3.33 12.37 -10.51
CA TRP A 21 2.81 11.49 -9.48
C TRP A 21 2.38 10.17 -10.11
N ARG A 22 2.69 9.09 -9.42
CA ARG A 22 2.24 7.75 -9.79
C ARG A 22 1.69 7.01 -8.58
N VAL A 23 0.97 5.95 -8.89
CA VAL A 23 0.58 4.96 -7.91
C VAL A 23 1.83 4.14 -7.54
N PRO A 24 2.07 3.82 -6.26
CA PRO A 24 3.25 3.08 -5.85
C PRO A 24 3.19 1.63 -6.28
N GLU A 25 4.32 1.06 -6.67
CA GLU A 25 4.46 -0.39 -6.82
C GLU A 25 4.42 -1.07 -5.44
N ILE A 26 4.18 -2.38 -5.42
CA ILE A 26 4.09 -3.14 -4.16
C ILE A 26 5.39 -3.04 -3.36
N GLU A 27 6.55 -3.10 -4.01
CA GLU A 27 7.86 -3.04 -3.37
C GLU A 27 8.09 -1.73 -2.63
N GLU A 28 7.55 -0.63 -3.16
CA GLU A 28 7.67 0.70 -2.56
C GLU A 28 6.83 0.79 -1.29
N LEU A 29 5.58 0.32 -1.32
CA LEU A 29 4.75 0.26 -0.11
C LEU A 29 5.36 -0.69 0.94
N VAL A 30 5.90 -1.82 0.50
CA VAL A 30 6.56 -2.78 1.37
C VAL A 30 7.80 -2.19 2.03
N SER A 31 8.55 -1.33 1.33
CA SER A 31 9.72 -0.64 1.89
C SER A 31 9.39 0.30 3.05
N LEU A 32 8.13 0.75 3.18
CA LEU A 32 7.66 1.58 4.28
C LEU A 32 7.40 0.81 5.58
N CYS A 33 7.38 -0.53 5.51
CA CYS A 33 7.17 -1.33 6.70
C CYS A 33 8.43 -1.39 7.56
N ASN A 34 8.28 -1.08 8.85
CA ASN A 34 9.36 -1.21 9.82
C ASN A 34 9.91 -2.63 9.85
N LYS A 35 11.23 -2.77 9.84
CA LYS A 35 11.89 -4.07 9.99
C LYS A 35 11.95 -4.61 11.42
N GLY A 36 11.68 -3.76 12.40
CA GLY A 36 11.66 -4.07 13.82
C GLY A 36 10.24 -4.17 14.39
N GLY A 37 10.03 -5.16 15.26
CA GLY A 37 8.76 -5.41 15.93
C GLY A 37 8.17 -6.75 15.51
N SER A 38 7.78 -7.56 16.49
CA SER A 38 6.99 -8.76 16.27
C SER A 38 5.78 -8.68 17.18
N THR A 39 4.61 -8.50 16.59
CA THR A 39 3.36 -8.82 17.28
C THR A 39 3.02 -10.26 16.90
N ALA A 40 3.37 -11.21 17.75
CA ALA A 40 3.11 -12.62 17.48
C ALA A 40 1.62 -12.87 17.24
N THR A 41 1.25 -13.23 16.02
CA THR A 41 0.10 -14.07 15.62
C THR A 41 0.27 -14.47 14.15
N ALA A 42 -0.32 -15.61 13.77
CA ALA A 42 0.15 -16.49 12.71
C ALA A 42 -0.27 -16.17 11.25
N SER A 43 0.45 -16.79 10.31
CA SER A 43 -0.01 -17.31 9.00
C SER A 43 -0.58 -16.32 7.96
N SER A 44 0.01 -15.13 7.84
CA SER A 44 -0.24 -14.24 6.70
C SER A 44 1.05 -13.78 6.04
N THR A 45 0.97 -13.39 4.77
CA THR A 45 2.07 -12.70 4.07
C THR A 45 2.18 -11.28 4.63
N TYR A 46 3.29 -10.96 5.30
CA TYR A 46 3.55 -9.63 5.85
C TYR A 46 4.66 -8.92 5.06
N CYS A 47 4.59 -7.60 4.95
CA CYS A 47 5.57 -6.77 4.23
C CYS A 47 6.99 -6.87 4.78
N ASN A 48 7.17 -7.26 6.05
CA ASN A 48 8.49 -7.54 6.61
C ASN A 48 8.59 -8.97 7.19
N GLY A 49 7.81 -9.91 6.69
CA GLY A 49 7.85 -11.32 7.12
C GLY A 49 7.32 -11.61 8.53
N THR A 50 7.04 -10.58 9.34
CA THR A 50 6.36 -10.65 10.63
C THR A 50 5.29 -9.57 10.70
N ALA A 51 4.25 -9.80 11.51
CA ALA A 51 3.25 -8.78 11.80
C ALA A 51 3.90 -7.60 12.52
N VAL A 52 3.61 -6.40 12.02
CA VAL A 52 4.12 -5.12 12.51
C VAL A 52 3.09 -4.02 12.26
N ASN A 53 2.80 -3.18 13.25
CA ASN A 53 1.95 -2.02 13.03
C ASN A 53 2.72 -0.93 12.27
N ALA A 54 2.78 -1.08 10.94
CA ALA A 54 3.48 -0.18 10.03
C ALA A 54 2.95 1.25 10.11
N GLY A 55 1.63 1.42 10.25
CA GLY A 55 0.98 2.71 10.36
C GLY A 55 1.44 3.47 11.60
N LYS A 56 1.40 2.83 12.76
CA LYS A 56 1.87 3.41 14.02
C LYS A 56 3.37 3.71 13.99
N TRP A 57 4.16 2.87 13.33
CA TRP A 57 5.59 3.17 13.16
C TRP A 57 5.82 4.41 12.30
N LEU A 58 5.13 4.53 11.15
CA LEU A 58 5.20 5.73 10.31
C LEU A 58 4.75 6.97 11.08
N GLU A 59 3.69 6.87 11.88
CA GLU A 59 3.26 7.97 12.76
C GLU A 59 4.37 8.39 13.75
N TYR A 60 5.11 7.43 14.32
CA TYR A 60 6.29 7.74 15.13
C TYR A 60 7.44 8.36 14.34
N GLN A 61 7.56 8.09 13.04
CA GLN A 61 8.50 8.79 12.15
C GLN A 61 8.02 10.20 11.74
N GLY A 62 6.85 10.64 12.22
CA GLY A 62 6.30 11.96 11.96
C GLY A 62 5.34 12.02 10.76
N PHE A 63 5.00 10.88 10.15
CA PHE A 63 3.94 10.86 9.14
C PHE A 63 2.59 11.11 9.79
N ILE A 64 1.77 11.92 9.14
CA ILE A 64 0.39 12.21 9.57
C ILE A 64 -0.60 11.61 8.58
N ASN A 65 -1.83 11.35 9.05
CA ASN A 65 -2.92 10.82 8.23
C ASN A 65 -2.63 9.47 7.56
N VAL A 66 -1.81 8.62 8.19
CA VAL A 66 -1.60 7.25 7.71
C VAL A 66 -2.93 6.49 7.76
N LYS A 67 -3.29 5.85 6.66
CA LYS A 67 -4.55 5.14 6.48
C LYS A 67 -4.35 3.63 6.61
N GLN A 68 -5.44 2.91 6.80
CA GLN A 68 -5.37 1.47 7.04
C GLN A 68 -5.01 0.67 5.79
N TYR A 69 -5.54 1.03 4.61
CA TYR A 69 -5.40 0.25 3.39
C TYR A 69 -4.79 1.10 2.29
N TYR A 70 -3.64 0.66 1.75
CA TYR A 70 -2.99 1.33 0.62
C TYR A 70 -2.95 0.44 -0.60
N TRP A 71 -3.35 1.00 -1.73
CA TRP A 71 -3.39 0.37 -3.04
C TRP A 71 -2.02 0.43 -3.72
N SER A 72 -1.53 -0.68 -4.28
CA SER A 72 -0.33 -0.70 -5.13
C SER A 72 -0.66 -0.97 -6.59
N SER A 73 0.14 -0.38 -7.49
CA SER A 73 0.27 -0.85 -8.86
C SER A 73 1.06 -2.16 -8.87
N GLY A 74 1.07 -2.79 -10.04
CA GLY A 74 1.74 -4.07 -10.25
C GLY A 74 0.78 -5.24 -10.39
N GLU A 75 1.35 -6.35 -10.85
CA GLU A 75 0.66 -7.63 -10.92
C GLU A 75 0.54 -8.24 -9.53
N VAL A 76 -0.51 -9.04 -9.32
CA VAL A 76 -0.63 -9.80 -8.08
C VAL A 76 0.42 -10.93 -8.10
N PRO A 77 1.30 -11.04 -7.10
CA PRO A 77 2.32 -12.09 -7.04
C PRO A 77 1.68 -13.49 -7.10
N ALA A 78 1.91 -14.21 -8.20
CA ALA A 78 1.25 -15.47 -8.49
C ALA A 78 1.67 -16.58 -7.52
N GLU A 79 2.91 -16.53 -7.06
CA GLU A 79 3.52 -17.42 -6.08
C GLU A 79 2.90 -17.30 -4.68
N ILE A 80 2.25 -16.17 -4.38
CA ILE A 80 1.60 -15.91 -3.10
C ILE A 80 0.08 -16.09 -3.18
N PHE A 81 -0.54 -15.60 -4.27
CA PHE A 81 -2.00 -15.49 -4.35
C PHE A 81 -2.64 -16.23 -5.54
N GLY A 82 -1.88 -16.97 -6.33
CA GLY A 82 -2.42 -17.83 -7.40
C GLY A 82 -2.93 -17.08 -8.65
N ASN A 83 -2.35 -15.92 -8.98
CA ASN A 83 -2.70 -15.09 -10.14
C ASN A 83 -4.20 -14.78 -10.29
N PRO A 84 -4.82 -14.15 -9.28
CA PRO A 84 -6.25 -13.87 -9.33
C PRO A 84 -6.56 -12.74 -10.32
N LYS A 85 -7.55 -12.98 -11.19
CA LYS A 85 -8.04 -11.97 -12.13
C LYS A 85 -8.77 -10.84 -11.41
N ASP A 86 -8.61 -9.62 -11.92
CA ASP A 86 -9.29 -8.41 -11.44
C ASP A 86 -9.07 -8.06 -9.97
N LYS A 87 -7.94 -8.51 -9.44
CA LYS A 87 -7.45 -8.14 -8.13
C LYS A 87 -6.26 -7.19 -8.23
N VAL A 88 -5.95 -6.62 -7.08
CA VAL A 88 -4.84 -5.70 -6.82
C VAL A 88 -4.23 -6.08 -5.50
N VAL A 89 -2.98 -5.71 -5.28
CA VAL A 89 -2.37 -5.86 -3.97
C VAL A 89 -2.63 -4.61 -3.13
N ILE A 90 -2.86 -4.84 -1.85
CA ILE A 90 -2.98 -3.81 -0.84
C ILE A 90 -2.04 -4.11 0.33
N VAL A 91 -1.52 -3.06 0.95
CA VAL A 91 -0.80 -3.16 2.22
C VAL A 91 -1.71 -2.64 3.33
N ILE A 92 -1.90 -3.49 4.35
CA ILE A 92 -2.71 -3.19 5.54
C ILE A 92 -1.77 -2.66 6.62
N MET A 93 -1.88 -1.38 6.95
CA MET A 93 -0.90 -0.70 7.80
C MET A 93 -1.02 -1.04 9.29
N ASN A 94 -2.16 -1.58 9.75
CA ASN A 94 -2.36 -1.90 11.17
C ASN A 94 -1.47 -3.06 11.66
N ASP A 95 -1.09 -3.95 10.75
CA ASP A 95 -0.29 -5.16 11.04
C ASP A 95 0.72 -5.52 9.93
N GLY A 96 0.82 -4.71 8.88
CA GLY A 96 1.76 -4.89 7.79
C GLY A 96 1.38 -6.04 6.85
N GLN A 97 0.12 -6.50 6.88
CA GLN A 97 -0.31 -7.59 6.02
C GLN A 97 -0.34 -7.15 4.54
N ILE A 98 0.17 -8.02 3.66
CA ILE A 98 -0.04 -7.94 2.22
C ILE A 98 -1.27 -8.77 1.89
N ALA A 99 -2.27 -8.16 1.27
CA ALA A 99 -3.51 -8.82 0.90
C ALA A 99 -3.93 -8.45 -0.52
N ILE A 100 -4.92 -9.17 -1.06
CA ILE A 100 -5.52 -8.83 -2.34
C ILE A 100 -6.89 -8.19 -2.15
N SER A 101 -7.21 -7.20 -2.98
CA SER A 101 -8.52 -6.55 -3.00
C SER A 101 -9.05 -6.45 -4.43
N SER A 102 -10.29 -5.95 -4.60
CA SER A 102 -10.82 -5.65 -5.92
C SER A 102 -10.16 -4.39 -6.52
N LYS A 103 -10.12 -4.29 -7.85
CA LYS A 103 -9.68 -3.06 -8.56
C LYS A 103 -10.51 -1.82 -8.23
N LYS A 104 -11.70 -1.99 -7.63
CA LYS A 104 -12.61 -0.92 -7.17
C LYS A 104 -12.68 -0.90 -5.63
N CYS A 105 -11.54 -1.02 -4.95
CA CYS A 105 -11.51 -0.95 -3.50
C CYS A 105 -11.88 0.47 -3.02
N ASP A 106 -13.13 0.65 -2.57
CA ASP A 106 -13.67 1.97 -2.17
C ASP A 106 -13.12 2.49 -0.83
N TYR A 107 -12.53 1.61 -0.02
CA TYR A 107 -11.92 1.93 1.26
C TYR A 107 -10.38 1.96 1.20
N CYS A 108 -9.80 1.77 0.02
CA CYS A 108 -8.36 1.84 -0.20
C CYS A 108 -7.93 3.26 -0.54
N TYR A 109 -6.82 3.68 0.04
CA TYR A 109 -6.16 4.93 -0.25
C TYR A 109 -4.99 4.71 -1.19
N VAL A 110 -4.52 5.78 -1.81
CA VAL A 110 -3.27 5.79 -2.57
C VAL A 110 -2.28 6.62 -1.79
N TRP A 111 -1.03 6.14 -1.72
CA TRP A 111 0.11 6.94 -1.27
C TRP A 111 0.88 7.36 -2.51
N PRO A 112 0.62 8.54 -3.10
CA PRO A 112 1.28 8.92 -4.35
C PRO A 112 2.79 9.01 -4.13
N VAL A 113 3.55 8.45 -5.07
CA VAL A 113 5.01 8.48 -5.06
C VAL A 113 5.55 9.16 -6.32
N ARG A 114 6.83 9.50 -6.27
CA ARG A 114 7.64 10.03 -7.37
C ARG A 114 9.04 9.42 -7.26
#